data_AF-A0A8T4CXM3-F1
#
_entry.id   AF-A0A8T4CXM3-F1
#
_cell.length_a   1.000
_cell.length_b   1.000
_cell.length_c   1.000
_cell.angle_alpha   90.00
_cell.angle_beta   90.00
_cell.angle_gamma   90.00
#
_symmetry.space_group_name_H-M   'P 1'
#
loop_
_entity.id
_entity.type
_entity.pdbx_description
1 polymer ?
#
loop_
_entity_poly.entity_id
_entity_poly.type
_entity_poly.pdbx_seq_one_letter_code
_entity_poly.pdbx_strand_id
1 'polypeptide(L)'
;MIRKYLFIIFILLLLASSSCTMPAVSPGKINRAATENFYVGNEGLVVNYLDQAPPSEMFETSDFDVQMFISNKGAFSLAENYSAKASLIYDSSKVERITDLETGYYRGSYINDGIISLFGKSYYYPSGEQNYFAIDRFRAKEVPTNFETSHLDFGLNICYPYQTTFAEAICIDSDPQKADIRVDACQAEDKKYGQGQGAPVAITAVDVQMIPRGTLVQPRFVIYVKNEGNGLVYNFNESLLDAVTIPNKGVTHVCGDMKEAKPNQMRIDAYLGEEKLDCSLPVLRAGETKIECQLTESKIPGNVANYMSSLRVTLKYFYTEVFSKEVVIKQADDNLISMIKPLGPSYCAAWKTYDQETKTCVDNCEYYGKHNSTYLDKVKKLDLPYNQQWSGLSCIYSTPDSCHDADGLCTTNSSDLCMRGTYCGWPECLQGDNNRKPFVSKHTILGTKLNPIQFTWVCNDFDDKYYVEKLCGCEEYGYYQFVDSKTNCGSLDIDNMSKIKGVLANEGFQYVVDIPANNEQKLCYAVKDRLGASSKVESADI
;
A
#
# COMPACT_ATOMS: atom_id res chain seq x y z
N MET A 1 -34.39 12.74 -63.16
CA MET A 1 -34.62 11.37 -62.65
C MET A 1 -33.34 10.53 -62.59
N ILE A 2 -32.52 10.48 -63.65
CA ILE A 2 -31.31 9.64 -63.75
C ILE A 2 -30.30 9.80 -62.59
N ARG A 3 -30.10 11.02 -62.06
CA ARG A 3 -29.19 11.28 -60.94
C ARG A 3 -29.56 10.60 -59.62
N LYS A 4 -30.87 10.35 -59.37
CA LYS A 4 -31.33 9.67 -58.15
C LYS A 4 -31.09 8.16 -58.22
N TYR A 5 -31.18 7.57 -59.41
CA TYR A 5 -30.91 6.14 -59.61
C TYR A 5 -29.42 5.80 -59.51
N LEU A 6 -28.54 6.70 -59.98
CA LEU A 6 -27.08 6.52 -59.83
C LEU A 6 -26.64 6.45 -58.35
N PHE A 7 -27.25 7.26 -57.48
CA PHE A 7 -26.92 7.26 -56.06
C PHE A 7 -27.39 5.98 -55.35
N ILE A 8 -28.57 5.47 -55.72
CA ILE A 8 -29.11 4.21 -55.18
C ILE A 8 -28.27 3.01 -55.65
N ILE A 9 -27.83 3.00 -56.92
CA ILE A 9 -26.95 1.96 -57.45
C ILE A 9 -25.58 1.99 -56.75
N PHE A 10 -25.04 3.17 -56.46
CA PHE A 10 -23.77 3.31 -55.73
C PHE A 10 -23.86 2.78 -54.29
N ILE A 11 -24.95 3.06 -53.59
CA ILE A 11 -25.19 2.53 -52.22
C ILE A 11 -25.37 1.00 -52.26
N LEU A 12 -26.08 0.46 -53.25
CA LEU A 12 -26.22 -0.99 -53.44
C LEU A 12 -24.89 -1.67 -53.77
N LEU A 13 -24.00 -1.00 -54.52
CA LEU A 13 -22.65 -1.52 -54.80
C LEU A 13 -21.78 -1.54 -53.54
N LEU A 14 -21.87 -0.50 -52.70
CA LEU A 14 -21.17 -0.44 -51.41
C LEU A 14 -21.65 -1.54 -50.45
N LEU A 15 -22.96 -1.78 -50.37
CA LEU A 15 -23.55 -2.86 -49.57
C LEU A 15 -23.20 -4.26 -50.10
N ALA A 16 -23.05 -4.43 -51.42
CA ALA A 16 -22.61 -5.70 -52.01
C ALA A 16 -21.11 -5.97 -51.77
N SER A 17 -20.28 -4.91 -51.68
CA SER A 17 -18.84 -5.04 -51.39
C SER A 17 -18.53 -5.34 -49.91
N SER A 18 -19.51 -5.19 -49.02
CA SER A 18 -19.41 -5.65 -47.62
C SER A 18 -19.81 -7.10 -47.40
N SER A 19 -19.81 -7.95 -48.45
CA SER A 19 -19.89 -9.39 -48.25
C SER A 19 -18.64 -9.84 -47.51
N CYS A 20 -18.73 -9.98 -46.19
CA CYS A 20 -17.78 -10.73 -45.41
C CYS A 20 -17.67 -12.12 -46.04
N THR A 21 -16.61 -12.36 -46.82
CA THR A 21 -16.15 -13.72 -47.09
C THR A 21 -15.83 -14.32 -45.73
N MET A 22 -16.80 -15.03 -45.15
CA MET A 22 -16.53 -15.88 -44.01
C MET A 22 -15.46 -16.86 -44.48
N PRO A 23 -14.22 -16.81 -43.95
CA PRO A 23 -13.21 -17.78 -44.32
C PRO A 23 -13.80 -19.15 -44.06
N ALA A 24 -13.79 -20.01 -45.07
CA ALA A 24 -14.30 -21.36 -44.96
C ALA A 24 -13.68 -22.01 -43.72
N VAL A 25 -14.52 -22.25 -42.70
CA VAL A 25 -14.13 -22.94 -41.49
C VAL A 25 -13.83 -24.37 -41.92
N SER A 26 -12.55 -24.64 -42.21
CA SER A 26 -12.07 -25.95 -42.59
C SER A 26 -12.36 -26.91 -41.43
N PRO A 27 -13.25 -27.90 -41.59
CA PRO A 27 -13.59 -28.81 -40.51
C PRO A 27 -12.35 -29.65 -40.17
N GLY A 28 -11.85 -29.51 -38.94
CA GLY A 28 -11.11 -30.57 -38.28
C GLY A 28 -9.58 -30.60 -38.43
N LYS A 29 -8.88 -29.45 -38.41
CA LYS A 29 -7.61 -29.42 -37.67
C LYS A 29 -7.96 -28.98 -36.26
N ILE A 30 -8.02 -29.93 -35.33
CA ILE A 30 -7.85 -29.61 -33.92
C ILE A 30 -6.49 -28.95 -33.87
N ASN A 31 -6.47 -27.62 -33.88
CA ASN A 31 -5.31 -26.86 -33.48
C ASN A 31 -5.13 -27.28 -32.03
N ARG A 32 -4.33 -28.34 -31.80
CA ARG A 32 -3.66 -28.54 -30.52
C ARG A 32 -3.14 -27.15 -30.23
N ALA A 33 -3.71 -26.51 -29.21
CA ALA A 33 -3.31 -25.17 -28.79
C ALA A 33 -1.79 -25.21 -28.86
N ALA A 34 -1.22 -24.44 -29.80
CA ALA A 34 0.22 -24.43 -29.99
C ALA A 34 0.76 -24.26 -28.57
N THR A 35 1.62 -25.18 -28.14
CA THR A 35 2.18 -25.16 -26.79
C THR A 35 2.98 -23.89 -26.69
N GLU A 36 2.28 -22.82 -26.33
CA GLU A 36 2.81 -21.47 -26.24
C GLU A 36 3.86 -21.52 -25.16
N ASN A 37 5.09 -21.18 -25.53
CA ASN A 37 6.18 -21.22 -24.59
C ASN A 37 6.05 -20.01 -23.66
N PHE A 38 5.41 -20.22 -22.51
CA PHE A 38 5.18 -19.18 -21.51
C PHE A 38 6.49 -18.70 -20.84
N TYR A 39 7.62 -19.37 -21.08
CA TYR A 39 8.93 -19.05 -20.48
C TYR A 39 9.79 -18.16 -21.38
N VAL A 40 9.19 -17.35 -22.25
CA VAL A 40 9.88 -16.48 -23.21
C VAL A 40 9.69 -15.00 -22.84
N GLY A 41 10.71 -14.19 -23.11
CA GLY A 41 10.74 -12.74 -22.88
C GLY A 41 11.87 -12.28 -21.97
N ASN A 42 12.08 -10.95 -21.93
CA ASN A 42 13.17 -10.31 -21.16
C ASN A 42 12.65 -9.43 -20.01
N GLU A 43 11.36 -9.50 -19.72
CA GLU A 43 10.72 -8.62 -18.74
C GLU A 43 10.51 -9.35 -17.41
N GLY A 44 10.58 -8.61 -16.30
CA GLY A 44 10.20 -9.07 -14.96
C GLY A 44 8.86 -8.46 -14.56
N LEU A 45 8.87 -7.62 -13.51
CA LEU A 45 7.73 -6.78 -13.19
C LEU A 45 7.72 -5.54 -14.08
N VAL A 46 6.57 -5.24 -14.67
CA VAL A 46 6.32 -4.03 -15.45
C VAL A 46 5.29 -3.19 -14.72
N VAL A 47 5.60 -1.91 -14.52
CA VAL A 47 4.76 -0.96 -13.81
C VAL A 47 4.33 0.13 -14.77
N ASN A 48 3.04 0.44 -14.77
CA ASN A 48 2.49 1.60 -15.45
C ASN A 48 1.69 2.43 -14.44
N TYR A 49 2.01 3.71 -14.32
CA TYR A 49 1.14 4.64 -13.59
C TYR A 49 -0.18 4.77 -14.33
N LEU A 50 -1.29 4.86 -13.59
CA LEU A 50 -2.57 5.19 -14.21
C LEU A 50 -2.56 6.66 -14.64
N ASP A 51 -3.20 6.97 -15.77
CA ASP A 51 -3.14 8.31 -16.39
C ASP A 51 -3.54 9.44 -15.44
N GLN A 52 -4.42 9.16 -14.49
CA GLN A 52 -4.98 10.12 -13.51
C GLN A 52 -4.57 9.87 -12.06
N ALA A 53 -3.60 8.97 -11.80
CA ALA A 53 -3.18 8.65 -10.45
C ALA A 53 -1.68 8.31 -10.37
N PRO A 54 -0.77 9.29 -10.21
CA PRO A 54 -1.07 10.70 -10.01
C PRO A 54 -1.50 11.39 -11.31
N PRO A 55 -2.29 12.48 -11.26
CA PRO A 55 -2.57 13.29 -12.43
C PRO A 55 -1.28 13.95 -12.94
N SER A 56 -1.19 14.24 -14.24
CA SER A 56 0.01 14.90 -14.81
C SER A 56 0.10 16.38 -14.41
N GLU A 57 -1.05 16.99 -14.10
CA GLU A 57 -1.16 18.35 -13.61
C GLU A 57 -2.21 18.43 -12.50
N MET A 58 -1.98 19.27 -11.51
CA MET A 58 -2.91 19.51 -10.41
C MET A 58 -2.69 20.90 -9.82
N PHE A 59 -3.63 21.37 -8.99
CA PHE A 59 -3.46 22.61 -8.26
C PHE A 59 -2.89 22.36 -6.87
N GLU A 60 -2.22 23.35 -6.29
CA GLU A 60 -1.86 23.31 -4.87
C GLU A 60 -3.06 23.02 -3.97
N THR A 61 -2.81 22.45 -2.79
CA THR A 61 -3.83 22.01 -1.80
C THR A 61 -4.77 20.90 -2.26
N SER A 62 -4.74 20.50 -3.54
CA SER A 62 -5.58 19.41 -4.03
C SER A 62 -5.06 18.04 -3.59
N ASP A 63 -6.00 17.16 -3.27
CA ASP A 63 -5.73 15.77 -2.94
C ASP A 63 -5.68 14.91 -4.22
N PHE A 64 -4.83 13.90 -4.24
CA PHE A 64 -4.73 12.95 -5.34
C PHE A 64 -4.19 11.60 -4.87
N ASP A 65 -4.53 10.55 -5.61
CA ASP A 65 -4.06 9.20 -5.34
C ASP A 65 -2.89 8.84 -6.27
N VAL A 66 -1.98 7.99 -5.79
CA VAL A 66 -0.94 7.35 -6.60
C VAL A 66 -1.35 5.89 -6.79
N GLN A 67 -1.69 5.53 -8.02
CA GLN A 67 -2.14 4.19 -8.38
C GLN A 67 -1.36 3.67 -9.58
N MET A 68 -1.15 2.37 -9.60
CA MET A 68 -0.35 1.72 -10.61
C MET A 68 -0.96 0.40 -11.04
N PHE A 69 -0.78 0.10 -12.31
CA PHE A 69 -1.04 -1.20 -12.89
C PHE A 69 0.29 -1.95 -12.97
N ILE A 70 0.41 -3.04 -12.22
CA ILE A 70 1.62 -3.87 -12.20
C ILE A 70 1.29 -5.21 -12.83
N SER A 71 2.14 -5.65 -13.75
CA SER A 71 2.06 -6.96 -14.40
C SER A 71 3.37 -7.70 -14.23
N ASN A 72 3.29 -8.97 -13.84
CA ASN A 72 4.45 -9.86 -13.86
C ASN A 72 4.60 -10.46 -15.25
N LYS A 73 5.43 -9.85 -16.09
CA LYS A 73 5.75 -10.35 -17.44
C LYS A 73 6.85 -11.41 -17.43
N GLY A 74 7.41 -11.71 -16.25
CA GLY A 74 8.39 -12.75 -16.04
C GLY A 74 7.77 -14.14 -15.85
N ALA A 75 8.59 -15.18 -15.98
CA ALA A 75 8.21 -16.56 -15.72
C ALA A 75 8.24 -16.94 -14.22
N PHE A 76 8.95 -16.16 -13.39
CA PHE A 76 9.05 -16.43 -11.95
C PHE A 76 7.85 -15.86 -11.19
N SER A 77 7.23 -16.67 -10.33
CA SER A 77 6.06 -16.27 -9.53
C SER A 77 6.45 -15.65 -8.19
N LEU A 78 5.80 -14.53 -7.85
CA LEU A 78 5.91 -13.82 -6.59
C LEU A 78 4.66 -14.05 -5.71
N ALA A 79 4.13 -15.27 -5.64
CA ALA A 79 2.84 -15.53 -4.99
C ALA A 79 2.87 -16.61 -3.90
N GLU A 80 3.97 -17.34 -3.78
CA GLU A 80 4.15 -18.38 -2.77
C GLU A 80 5.07 -17.84 -1.65
N ASN A 81 6.35 -18.17 -1.72
CA ASN A 81 7.33 -17.83 -0.69
C ASN A 81 7.97 -16.46 -0.87
N TYR A 82 7.68 -15.78 -1.98
CA TYR A 82 8.32 -14.53 -2.34
C TYR A 82 7.29 -13.48 -2.73
N SER A 83 7.56 -12.23 -2.39
CA SER A 83 6.81 -11.07 -2.85
C SER A 83 7.76 -9.93 -3.20
N ALA A 84 7.32 -9.00 -4.04
CA ALA A 84 8.05 -7.75 -4.25
C ALA A 84 7.74 -6.74 -3.15
N LYS A 85 8.68 -5.85 -2.89
CA LYS A 85 8.54 -4.68 -2.02
C LYS A 85 8.67 -3.43 -2.86
N ALA A 86 7.62 -2.62 -2.88
CA ALA A 86 7.56 -1.32 -3.49
C ALA A 86 7.75 -0.24 -2.43
N SER A 87 8.45 0.83 -2.80
CA SER A 87 8.64 2.02 -1.97
C SER A 87 8.54 3.25 -2.84
N LEU A 88 7.70 4.19 -2.43
CA LEU A 88 7.52 5.45 -3.14
C LEU A 88 8.62 6.43 -2.71
N ILE A 89 9.19 7.11 -3.70
CA ILE A 89 10.19 8.17 -3.58
C ILE A 89 9.52 9.44 -4.09
N TYR A 90 9.48 10.48 -3.27
CA TYR A 90 8.88 11.76 -3.62
C TYR A 90 9.50 12.88 -2.78
N ASP A 91 9.33 14.12 -3.23
CA ASP A 91 9.78 15.30 -2.51
C ASP A 91 8.72 15.77 -1.50
N SER A 92 8.94 15.45 -0.22
CA SER A 92 8.03 15.82 0.88
C SER A 92 7.93 17.33 1.12
N SER A 93 8.77 18.15 0.50
CA SER A 93 8.61 19.61 0.53
C SER A 93 7.48 20.10 -0.38
N LYS A 94 7.07 19.30 -1.38
CA LYS A 94 6.04 19.65 -2.38
C LYS A 94 4.70 18.97 -2.14
N VAL A 95 4.69 17.85 -1.43
CA VAL A 95 3.48 17.09 -1.10
C VAL A 95 3.47 16.60 0.34
N GLU A 96 2.28 16.40 0.87
CA GLU A 96 2.02 15.78 2.15
C GLU A 96 1.29 14.46 1.93
N ARG A 97 1.76 13.37 2.54
CA ARG A 97 1.06 12.08 2.51
C ARG A 97 -0.11 12.18 3.49
N ILE A 98 -1.33 11.95 3.00
CA ILE A 98 -2.57 12.00 3.79
C ILE A 98 -3.25 10.64 3.94
N THR A 99 -2.60 9.56 3.46
CA THR A 99 -2.98 8.19 3.83
C THR A 99 -2.71 8.00 5.32
N ASP A 100 -3.73 8.22 6.13
CA ASP A 100 -3.65 8.00 7.56
C ASP A 100 -3.78 6.51 7.86
N LEU A 101 -2.65 5.89 8.18
CA LEU A 101 -2.57 4.49 8.61
C LEU A 101 -3.08 4.30 10.04
N GLU A 102 -3.07 5.34 10.87
CA GLU A 102 -3.38 5.28 12.30
C GLU A 102 -4.88 5.37 12.57
N THR A 103 -5.60 6.23 11.85
CA THR A 103 -7.05 6.39 12.09
C THR A 103 -7.89 5.27 11.48
N GLY A 104 -7.31 4.38 10.68
CA GLY A 104 -8.03 3.29 10.02
C GLY A 104 -9.15 3.77 9.07
N TYR A 105 -9.24 5.08 8.82
CA TYR A 105 -10.30 5.72 8.05
C TYR A 105 -10.22 5.35 6.56
N TYR A 106 -9.01 5.02 6.08
CA TYR A 106 -8.75 4.51 4.74
C TYR A 106 -8.34 3.03 4.76
N ARG A 107 -9.13 2.14 5.38
CA ARG A 107 -9.10 0.69 5.07
C ARG A 107 -9.65 0.37 3.66
N GLY A 108 -9.39 1.23 2.67
CA GLY A 108 -9.60 0.97 1.24
C GLY A 108 -8.47 0.13 0.66
N SER A 109 -8.52 -0.10 -0.65
CA SER A 109 -7.64 -0.96 -1.46
C SER A 109 -6.15 -0.56 -1.51
N TYR A 110 -5.66 0.25 -0.57
CA TYR A 110 -4.27 0.70 -0.51
C TYR A 110 -3.36 -0.43 0.00
N ILE A 111 -2.26 -0.69 -0.72
CA ILE A 111 -1.22 -1.61 -0.27
C ILE A 111 -0.35 -0.92 0.78
N ASN A 112 -0.82 -0.96 2.02
CA ASN A 112 -0.21 -0.28 3.15
C ASN A 112 1.28 -0.66 3.37
N ASP A 113 1.67 -1.87 2.96
CA ASP A 113 3.02 -2.40 3.21
C ASP A 113 3.92 -2.37 1.96
N GLY A 114 3.40 -1.89 0.81
CA GLY A 114 4.11 -1.94 -0.46
C GLY A 114 4.39 -3.36 -0.96
N ILE A 115 3.73 -4.38 -0.41
CA ILE A 115 3.99 -5.78 -0.76
C ILE A 115 3.13 -6.20 -1.95
N ILE A 116 3.79 -6.66 -3.00
CA ILE A 116 3.16 -7.07 -4.24
C ILE A 116 3.38 -8.56 -4.44
N SER A 117 2.29 -9.30 -4.61
CA SER A 117 2.34 -10.71 -4.97
C SER A 117 1.63 -10.95 -6.29
N LEU A 118 2.35 -11.46 -7.29
CA LEU A 118 1.83 -11.72 -8.64
C LEU A 118 2.41 -13.03 -9.20
N PHE A 119 1.55 -13.91 -9.71
CA PHE A 119 1.97 -15.10 -10.44
C PHE A 119 2.71 -14.72 -11.73
N GLY A 120 3.79 -15.43 -12.00
CA GLY A 120 4.52 -15.32 -13.27
C GLY A 120 3.78 -16.01 -14.40
N LYS A 121 4.36 -15.93 -15.59
CA LYS A 121 3.87 -16.63 -16.77
C LYS A 121 3.79 -18.13 -16.50
N SER A 122 2.63 -18.70 -16.81
CA SER A 122 2.34 -20.11 -16.59
C SER A 122 1.21 -20.57 -17.52
N TYR A 123 0.88 -21.85 -17.47
CA TYR A 123 -0.29 -22.37 -18.19
C TYR A 123 -1.60 -21.66 -17.80
N TYR A 124 -1.75 -21.27 -16.54
CA TYR A 124 -2.94 -20.56 -16.03
C TYR A 124 -2.89 -19.06 -16.27
N TYR A 125 -1.67 -18.49 -16.31
CA TYR A 125 -1.43 -17.08 -16.59
C TYR A 125 -0.45 -16.93 -17.76
N PRO A 126 -0.86 -17.17 -19.03
CA PRO A 126 0.07 -17.12 -20.18
C PRO A 126 0.85 -15.82 -20.32
N SER A 127 0.20 -14.70 -19.98
CA SER A 127 0.79 -13.36 -20.00
C SER A 127 1.30 -12.89 -18.62
N GLY A 128 1.28 -13.79 -17.63
CA GLY A 128 1.47 -13.52 -16.21
C GLY A 128 0.29 -12.81 -15.57
N GLU A 129 0.29 -12.73 -14.24
CA GLU A 129 -0.73 -12.03 -13.48
C GLU A 129 -0.53 -10.51 -13.57
N GLN A 130 -1.63 -9.78 -13.46
CA GLN A 130 -1.66 -8.32 -13.46
C GLN A 130 -2.67 -7.83 -12.44
N ASN A 131 -2.37 -6.74 -11.75
CA ASN A 131 -3.26 -6.17 -10.75
C ASN A 131 -3.06 -4.66 -10.60
N TYR A 132 -4.08 -4.00 -10.04
CA TYR A 132 -4.07 -2.59 -9.71
C TYR A 132 -3.71 -2.41 -8.24
N PHE A 133 -2.82 -1.47 -7.98
CA PHE A 133 -2.33 -1.16 -6.65
C PHE A 133 -2.50 0.33 -6.40
N ALA A 134 -3.28 0.68 -5.38
CA ALA A 134 -3.27 2.02 -4.83
C ALA A 134 -2.19 2.04 -3.75
N ILE A 135 -1.21 2.94 -3.85
CA ILE A 135 -0.09 2.97 -2.88
C ILE A 135 -0.43 3.94 -1.77
N ASP A 136 -0.68 5.19 -2.15
CA ASP A 136 -0.89 6.27 -1.20
C ASP A 136 -1.71 7.40 -1.81
N ARG A 137 -2.27 8.22 -0.93
CA ARG A 137 -2.92 9.48 -1.22
C ARG A 137 -2.09 10.64 -0.69
N PHE A 138 -2.00 11.70 -1.48
CA PHE A 138 -1.22 12.88 -1.23
C PHE A 138 -2.07 14.13 -1.33
N ARG A 139 -1.59 15.20 -0.70
CA ARG A 139 -2.04 16.58 -0.87
C ARG A 139 -0.88 17.40 -1.40
N ALA A 140 -1.10 18.15 -2.49
CA ALA A 140 -0.11 19.12 -2.95
C ALA A 140 0.04 20.27 -1.94
N LYS A 141 1.27 20.67 -1.65
CA LYS A 141 1.55 21.86 -0.85
C LYS A 141 1.45 23.12 -1.71
N GLU A 142 1.34 24.26 -1.05
CA GLU A 142 1.34 25.58 -1.69
C GLU A 142 2.63 25.80 -2.49
N VAL A 143 2.47 26.33 -3.71
CA VAL A 143 3.58 26.76 -4.55
C VAL A 143 4.05 28.13 -4.05
N PRO A 144 5.36 28.35 -3.83
CA PRO A 144 5.83 29.64 -3.34
C PRO A 144 5.44 30.77 -4.31
N THR A 145 5.03 31.91 -3.77
CA THR A 145 4.37 33.02 -4.51
C THR A 145 5.16 33.61 -5.67
N ASN A 146 6.45 33.31 -5.77
CA ASN A 146 7.32 33.72 -6.85
C ASN A 146 7.41 32.69 -8.01
N PHE A 147 6.64 31.61 -7.96
CA PHE A 147 6.56 30.58 -8.98
C PHE A 147 5.09 30.28 -9.36
N GLU A 148 4.81 30.14 -10.65
CA GLU A 148 3.48 29.72 -11.13
C GLU A 148 3.31 28.19 -11.03
N THR A 149 4.41 27.44 -11.09
CA THR A 149 4.41 25.98 -11.13
C THR A 149 5.55 25.38 -10.32
N SER A 150 5.33 24.16 -9.82
CA SER A 150 6.32 23.33 -9.13
C SER A 150 6.27 21.91 -9.71
N HIS A 151 7.44 21.41 -10.14
CA HIS A 151 7.58 20.07 -10.71
C HIS A 151 7.90 19.05 -9.62
N LEU A 152 7.22 17.92 -9.61
CA LEU A 152 7.40 16.84 -8.65
C LEU A 152 7.53 15.50 -9.39
N ASP A 153 8.60 14.77 -9.12
CA ASP A 153 8.75 13.40 -9.61
C ASP A 153 8.30 12.41 -8.53
N PHE A 154 7.32 11.58 -8.87
CA PHE A 154 7.02 10.38 -8.12
C PHE A 154 7.85 9.24 -8.68
N GLY A 155 8.83 8.77 -7.91
CA GLY A 155 9.55 7.54 -8.16
C GLY A 155 8.90 6.36 -7.43
N LEU A 156 8.78 5.21 -8.08
CA LEU A 156 8.46 3.94 -7.46
C LEU A 156 9.67 3.04 -7.58
N ASN A 157 10.32 2.77 -6.46
CA ASN A 157 11.38 1.77 -6.40
C ASN A 157 10.77 0.42 -6.02
N ILE A 158 10.85 -0.56 -6.91
CA ILE A 158 10.44 -1.93 -6.62
C ILE A 158 11.68 -2.80 -6.47
N CYS A 159 11.75 -3.59 -5.40
CA CYS A 159 12.72 -4.67 -5.24
C CYS A 159 12.03 -6.02 -5.14
N TYR A 160 12.54 -7.04 -5.82
CA TYR A 160 12.04 -8.40 -5.71
C TYR A 160 13.13 -9.46 -5.93
N PRO A 161 13.04 -10.61 -5.24
CA PRO A 161 13.82 -11.78 -5.57
C PRO A 161 13.37 -12.34 -6.92
N TYR A 162 14.31 -12.87 -7.70
CA TYR A 162 14.02 -13.48 -8.98
C TYR A 162 14.87 -14.73 -9.21
N GLN A 163 14.32 -15.65 -10.00
CA GLN A 163 15.03 -16.84 -10.45
C GLN A 163 14.88 -17.02 -11.97
N THR A 164 15.98 -16.91 -12.70
CA THR A 164 16.04 -17.31 -14.12
C THR A 164 16.40 -18.78 -14.19
N THR A 165 15.57 -19.59 -14.86
CA THR A 165 15.85 -21.01 -15.08
C THR A 165 16.06 -21.26 -16.57
N PHE A 166 17.14 -21.95 -16.89
CA PHE A 166 17.51 -22.34 -18.24
C PHE A 166 17.80 -23.83 -18.27
N ALA A 167 17.29 -24.51 -19.30
CA ALA A 167 17.53 -25.93 -19.51
C ALA A 167 17.65 -26.21 -21.00
N GLU A 168 18.75 -26.84 -21.41
CA GLU A 168 19.03 -27.17 -22.80
C GLU A 168 19.69 -28.55 -22.91
N ALA A 169 19.34 -29.31 -23.96
CA ALA A 169 20.07 -30.52 -24.31
C ALA A 169 21.38 -30.16 -25.04
N ILE A 170 22.51 -30.57 -24.47
CA ILE A 170 23.85 -30.33 -25.00
C ILE A 170 24.51 -31.65 -25.33
N CYS A 171 25.23 -31.68 -26.45
CA CYS A 171 26.04 -32.83 -26.82
C CYS A 171 27.35 -32.83 -26.03
N ILE A 172 27.65 -33.97 -25.42
CA ILE A 172 28.91 -34.22 -24.74
C ILE A 172 29.79 -35.05 -25.66
N ASP A 173 30.81 -34.39 -26.19
CA ASP A 173 31.82 -35.01 -27.05
C ASP A 173 32.90 -35.66 -26.18
N SER A 174 32.88 -36.99 -26.14
CA SER A 174 33.84 -37.78 -25.38
C SER A 174 35.14 -38.03 -26.14
N ASP A 175 35.23 -37.70 -27.43
CA ASP A 175 36.47 -37.79 -28.20
C ASP A 175 36.76 -36.50 -28.97
N PRO A 176 37.09 -35.41 -28.26
CA PRO A 176 37.40 -34.12 -28.88
C PRO A 176 38.65 -34.15 -29.78
N GLN A 177 39.46 -35.20 -29.71
CA GLN A 177 40.63 -35.39 -30.56
C GLN A 177 40.31 -36.14 -31.87
N LYS A 178 39.09 -36.68 -32.00
CA LYS A 178 38.65 -37.50 -33.15
C LYS A 178 39.60 -38.68 -33.42
N ALA A 179 40.09 -39.30 -32.34
CA ALA A 179 40.92 -40.50 -32.43
C ALA A 179 40.11 -41.73 -32.84
N ASP A 180 38.81 -41.72 -32.55
CA ASP A 180 37.84 -42.71 -32.91
C ASP A 180 37.24 -42.44 -34.30
N ILE A 181 37.11 -43.50 -35.08
CA ILE A 181 36.53 -43.46 -36.44
C ILE A 181 35.03 -43.75 -36.44
N ARG A 182 34.44 -44.04 -35.28
CA ARG A 182 33.00 -44.28 -35.13
C ARG A 182 32.18 -43.04 -35.49
N VAL A 183 30.95 -43.26 -35.94
CA VAL A 183 30.01 -42.17 -36.23
C VAL A 183 29.48 -41.61 -34.91
N ASP A 184 29.69 -40.31 -34.69
CA ASP A 184 29.22 -39.61 -33.50
C ASP A 184 27.68 -39.54 -33.45
N ALA A 185 27.09 -39.75 -32.28
CA ALA A 185 25.64 -39.63 -32.10
C ALA A 185 25.17 -38.17 -32.13
N CYS A 186 26.04 -37.23 -31.75
CA CYS A 186 25.81 -35.80 -31.76
C CYS A 186 27.15 -35.05 -31.87
N GLN A 187 27.09 -33.75 -32.19
CA GLN A 187 28.24 -32.86 -32.21
C GLN A 187 28.06 -31.74 -31.18
N ALA A 188 29.12 -31.40 -30.46
CA ALA A 188 29.12 -30.25 -29.55
C ALA A 188 29.09 -28.95 -30.37
N GLU A 189 28.13 -28.09 -30.07
CA GLU A 189 27.91 -26.83 -30.77
C GLU A 189 27.64 -25.71 -29.75
N ASP A 190 28.21 -24.53 -30.03
CA ASP A 190 27.90 -23.32 -29.29
C ASP A 190 26.48 -22.86 -29.65
N LYS A 191 25.69 -22.52 -28.63
CA LYS A 191 24.30 -22.12 -28.79
C LYS A 191 24.09 -20.67 -28.37
N LYS A 192 23.28 -19.94 -29.14
CA LYS A 192 22.86 -18.56 -28.84
C LYS A 192 21.35 -18.51 -28.62
N TYR A 193 20.94 -17.68 -27.67
CA TYR A 193 19.56 -17.52 -27.24
C TYR A 193 19.19 -16.05 -27.32
N GLY A 194 18.18 -15.72 -28.13
CA GLY A 194 17.74 -14.34 -28.34
C GLY A 194 16.34 -14.02 -27.83
N GLN A 195 15.56 -15.04 -27.45
CA GLN A 195 14.14 -14.86 -27.09
C GLN A 195 13.91 -14.58 -25.60
N GLY A 196 14.97 -14.67 -24.77
CA GLY A 196 14.86 -14.55 -23.32
C GLY A 196 14.32 -15.80 -22.64
N GLN A 197 14.30 -15.77 -21.31
CA GLN A 197 13.81 -16.86 -20.46
C GLN A 197 12.66 -16.41 -19.53
N GLY A 198 11.90 -15.39 -19.99
CA GLY A 198 10.91 -14.70 -19.20
C GLY A 198 11.56 -14.07 -17.96
N ALA A 199 12.66 -13.34 -18.14
CA ALA A 199 13.42 -12.79 -17.01
C ALA A 199 14.22 -11.55 -17.42
N PRO A 200 14.44 -10.58 -16.50
CA PRO A 200 15.27 -9.41 -16.79
C PRO A 200 16.75 -9.74 -16.93
N VAL A 201 17.23 -10.83 -16.31
CA VAL A 201 18.60 -11.33 -16.51
C VAL A 201 18.53 -12.66 -17.25
N ALA A 202 19.08 -12.69 -18.45
CA ALA A 202 18.96 -13.79 -19.40
C ALA A 202 20.30 -14.44 -19.71
N ILE A 203 20.26 -15.75 -20.01
CA ILE A 203 21.37 -16.47 -20.63
C ILE A 203 21.27 -16.27 -22.13
N THR A 204 22.29 -15.69 -22.73
CA THR A 204 22.31 -15.28 -24.15
C THR A 204 23.14 -16.22 -25.02
N ALA A 205 24.09 -16.96 -24.43
CA ALA A 205 24.84 -18.00 -25.13
C ALA A 205 25.43 -19.01 -24.14
N VAL A 206 25.74 -20.19 -24.66
CA VAL A 206 26.51 -21.23 -23.98
C VAL A 206 27.55 -21.77 -24.96
N ASP A 207 28.82 -21.54 -24.66
CA ASP A 207 29.93 -22.18 -25.39
C ASP A 207 30.29 -23.49 -24.68
N VAL A 208 30.53 -24.53 -25.48
CA VAL A 208 30.77 -25.89 -24.98
C VAL A 208 32.19 -26.31 -25.31
N GLN A 209 32.98 -26.63 -24.28
CA GLN A 209 34.37 -27.05 -24.43
C GLN A 209 34.61 -28.41 -23.77
N MET A 210 35.24 -29.32 -24.50
CA MET A 210 35.63 -30.63 -24.00
C MET A 210 37.13 -30.66 -23.81
N ILE A 211 37.60 -30.68 -22.55
CA ILE A 211 39.02 -30.61 -22.21
C ILE A 211 39.58 -32.03 -22.01
N PRO A 212 40.52 -32.51 -22.84
CA PRO A 212 41.18 -33.79 -22.63
C PRO A 212 42.06 -33.76 -21.36
N ARG A 213 41.94 -34.80 -20.54
CA ARG A 213 42.70 -35.01 -19.30
C ARG A 213 43.21 -36.47 -19.25
N GLY A 214 44.13 -36.80 -20.13
CA GLY A 214 44.60 -38.18 -20.33
C GLY A 214 43.56 -38.98 -21.11
N THR A 215 43.11 -40.11 -20.58
CA THR A 215 42.05 -40.95 -21.17
C THR A 215 40.64 -40.48 -20.83
N LEU A 216 40.52 -39.27 -20.29
CA LEU A 216 39.30 -38.73 -19.72
C LEU A 216 39.02 -37.38 -20.37
N VAL A 217 37.74 -37.01 -20.46
CA VAL A 217 37.27 -35.72 -20.95
C VAL A 217 36.53 -35.01 -19.82
N GLN A 218 36.82 -33.72 -19.67
CA GLN A 218 36.18 -32.84 -18.71
C GLN A 218 35.39 -31.76 -19.45
N PRO A 219 34.04 -31.79 -19.39
CA PRO A 219 33.20 -30.73 -19.92
C PRO A 219 33.42 -29.42 -19.18
N ARG A 220 33.56 -28.34 -19.94
CA ARG A 220 33.60 -26.95 -19.48
C ARG A 220 32.61 -26.14 -20.31
N PHE A 221 31.87 -25.27 -19.64
CA PHE A 221 30.87 -24.40 -20.23
C PHE A 221 31.23 -22.95 -19.96
N VAL A 222 31.12 -22.11 -20.99
CA VAL A 222 31.17 -20.64 -20.82
C VAL A 222 29.77 -20.12 -21.06
N ILE A 223 29.11 -19.73 -19.98
CA ILE A 223 27.72 -19.26 -19.98
C ILE A 223 27.73 -17.74 -20.04
N TYR A 224 27.10 -17.18 -21.06
CA TYR A 224 26.99 -15.74 -21.25
C TYR A 224 25.68 -15.26 -20.65
N VAL A 225 25.78 -14.31 -19.72
CA VAL A 225 24.64 -13.75 -19.01
C VAL A 225 24.58 -12.25 -19.25
N LYS A 226 23.38 -11.75 -19.54
CA LYS A 226 23.12 -10.34 -19.80
C LYS A 226 21.89 -9.87 -19.03
N ASN A 227 21.99 -8.70 -18.42
CA ASN A 227 20.84 -7.95 -17.93
C ASN A 227 20.18 -7.28 -19.14
N GLU A 228 19.05 -7.83 -19.57
CA GLU A 228 18.24 -7.31 -20.67
C GLU A 228 17.16 -6.32 -20.20
N GLY A 229 16.99 -6.15 -18.88
CA GLY A 229 16.09 -5.16 -18.29
C GLY A 229 16.80 -3.85 -17.90
N ASN A 230 16.02 -2.87 -17.45
CA ASN A 230 16.51 -1.52 -17.11
C ASN A 230 16.94 -1.35 -15.64
N GLY A 231 16.74 -2.38 -14.83
CA GLY A 231 16.98 -2.38 -13.40
C GLY A 231 18.39 -2.82 -13.01
N LEU A 232 18.63 -2.82 -11.71
CA LEU A 232 19.87 -3.20 -11.07
C LEU A 232 19.77 -4.60 -10.46
N VAL A 233 20.85 -5.36 -10.57
CA VAL A 233 20.97 -6.72 -10.04
C VAL A 233 21.78 -6.70 -8.75
N TYR A 234 21.35 -7.42 -7.74
CA TYR A 234 22.04 -7.56 -6.46
C TYR A 234 22.18 -9.04 -6.07
N ASN A 235 23.22 -9.37 -5.30
CA ASN A 235 23.46 -10.76 -4.91
C ASN A 235 22.27 -11.32 -4.12
N PHE A 236 21.84 -12.52 -4.48
CA PHE A 236 20.85 -13.23 -3.70
C PHE A 236 21.48 -13.76 -2.41
N ASN A 237 20.95 -13.35 -1.28
CA ASN A 237 21.30 -13.88 0.04
C ASN A 237 20.01 -14.03 0.84
N GLU A 238 19.73 -15.24 1.32
CA GLU A 238 18.52 -15.54 2.09
C GLU A 238 18.46 -14.74 3.40
N SER A 239 19.60 -14.33 3.96
CA SER A 239 19.62 -13.47 5.15
C SER A 239 19.16 -12.03 4.89
N LEU A 240 19.06 -11.63 3.61
CA LEU A 240 18.53 -10.32 3.21
C LEU A 240 17.03 -10.36 2.90
N LEU A 241 16.38 -11.50 3.12
CA LEU A 241 14.95 -11.63 3.00
C LEU A 241 14.28 -11.29 4.33
N ASP A 242 13.42 -10.29 4.32
CA ASP A 242 12.54 -10.04 5.47
C ASP A 242 11.33 -10.97 5.37
N ALA A 243 11.03 -11.67 6.48
CA ALA A 243 9.81 -12.44 6.60
C ALA A 243 8.65 -11.51 6.99
N VAL A 244 7.62 -11.43 6.14
CA VAL A 244 6.42 -10.63 6.41
C VAL A 244 5.20 -11.52 6.40
N THR A 245 4.37 -11.39 7.43
CA THR A 245 3.10 -12.12 7.52
C THR A 245 2.00 -11.31 6.84
N ILE A 246 1.50 -11.81 5.71
CA ILE A 246 0.36 -11.21 5.03
C ILE A 246 -0.93 -11.90 5.52
N PRO A 247 -1.96 -11.14 5.95
CA PRO A 247 -3.25 -11.70 6.30
C PRO A 247 -3.79 -12.62 5.21
N ASN A 248 -4.20 -13.83 5.58
CA ASN A 248 -4.73 -14.88 4.68
C ASN A 248 -3.73 -15.52 3.68
N LYS A 249 -2.49 -15.04 3.56
CA LYS A 249 -1.45 -15.64 2.71
C LYS A 249 -0.32 -16.31 3.50
N GLY A 250 -0.19 -15.99 4.79
CA GLY A 250 0.87 -16.54 5.65
C GLY A 250 2.17 -15.73 5.52
N VAL A 251 3.30 -16.38 5.83
CA VAL A 251 4.62 -15.74 5.78
C VAL A 251 5.13 -15.74 4.34
N THR A 252 5.53 -14.57 3.85
CA THR A 252 6.22 -14.39 2.57
C THR A 252 7.55 -13.70 2.78
N HIS A 253 8.48 -13.88 1.85
CA HIS A 253 9.79 -13.24 1.88
C HIS A 253 9.85 -12.07 0.89
N VAL A 254 10.27 -10.91 1.37
CA VAL A 254 10.48 -9.69 0.57
C VAL A 254 11.93 -9.23 0.65
N CYS A 255 12.33 -8.28 -0.19
CA CYS A 255 13.63 -7.62 -0.02
C CYS A 255 13.71 -6.90 1.34
N GLY A 256 14.77 -7.17 2.09
CA GLY A 256 15.14 -6.43 3.31
C GLY A 256 15.94 -5.17 3.02
N ASP A 257 16.80 -4.76 3.96
CA ASP A 257 17.73 -3.63 3.75
C ASP A 257 18.80 -4.02 2.73
N MET A 258 18.74 -3.40 1.54
CA MET A 258 19.65 -3.67 0.43
C MET A 258 21.03 -3.00 0.58
N LYS A 259 21.31 -2.27 1.67
CA LYS A 259 22.63 -1.64 1.90
C LYS A 259 23.79 -2.63 1.96
N GLU A 260 23.53 -3.83 2.48
CA GLU A 260 24.55 -4.90 2.57
C GLU A 260 24.62 -5.75 1.29
N ALA A 261 23.67 -5.57 0.37
CA ALA A 261 23.64 -6.30 -0.88
C ALA A 261 24.74 -5.80 -1.81
N LYS A 262 25.54 -6.73 -2.34
CA LYS A 262 26.58 -6.47 -3.34
C LYS A 262 25.92 -6.25 -4.70
N PRO A 263 26.05 -5.04 -5.29
CA PRO A 263 25.49 -4.77 -6.61
C PRO A 263 26.20 -5.58 -7.69
N ASN A 264 25.50 -5.82 -8.79
CA ASN A 264 25.96 -6.52 -9.99
C ASN A 264 26.45 -7.95 -9.75
N GLN A 265 25.98 -8.61 -8.69
CA GLN A 265 26.32 -10.00 -8.39
C GLN A 265 25.05 -10.86 -8.38
N MET A 266 25.20 -12.14 -8.68
CA MET A 266 24.10 -13.11 -8.60
C MET A 266 24.63 -14.45 -8.07
N ARG A 267 23.73 -15.35 -7.71
CA ARG A 267 24.06 -16.74 -7.40
C ARG A 267 23.76 -17.60 -8.62
N ILE A 268 24.66 -18.51 -8.96
CA ILE A 268 24.46 -19.50 -10.01
C ILE A 268 24.48 -20.90 -9.40
N ASP A 269 23.50 -21.72 -9.78
CA ASP A 269 23.50 -23.16 -9.54
C ASP A 269 23.36 -23.84 -10.92
N ALA A 270 24.39 -24.59 -11.36
CA ALA A 270 24.41 -25.24 -12.66
C ALA A 270 24.68 -26.75 -12.54
N TYR A 271 24.03 -27.53 -13.40
CA TYR A 271 24.05 -29.00 -13.40
C TYR A 271 24.15 -29.55 -14.81
N LEU A 272 24.92 -30.63 -14.98
CA LEU A 272 24.95 -31.45 -16.19
C LEU A 272 24.35 -32.82 -15.88
N GLY A 273 23.11 -33.05 -16.33
CA GLY A 273 22.30 -34.15 -15.84
C GLY A 273 22.00 -33.96 -14.36
N GLU A 274 22.47 -34.87 -13.52
CA GLU A 274 22.34 -34.80 -12.06
C GLU A 274 23.60 -34.26 -11.36
N GLU A 275 24.69 -34.10 -12.11
CA GLU A 275 25.99 -33.71 -11.57
C GLU A 275 26.10 -32.19 -11.45
N LYS A 276 26.49 -31.71 -10.27
CA LYS A 276 26.67 -30.28 -10.02
C LYS A 276 27.97 -29.79 -10.65
N LEU A 277 27.91 -28.66 -11.34
CA LEU A 277 29.09 -27.99 -11.89
C LEU A 277 29.69 -27.01 -10.87
N ASP A 278 31.01 -26.90 -10.87
CA ASP A 278 31.75 -25.85 -10.17
C ASP A 278 31.86 -24.63 -11.09
N CYS A 279 31.31 -23.51 -10.62
CA CYS A 279 31.16 -22.30 -11.41
C CYS A 279 31.86 -21.11 -10.75
N SER A 280 32.49 -20.28 -11.57
CA SER A 280 33.02 -18.98 -11.12
C SER A 280 31.90 -18.06 -10.61
N LEU A 281 32.21 -17.17 -9.66
CA LEU A 281 31.23 -16.22 -9.13
C LEU A 281 30.82 -15.19 -10.22
N PRO A 282 29.52 -15.04 -10.54
CA PRO A 282 29.08 -14.15 -11.59
C PRO A 282 29.04 -12.69 -11.12
N VAL A 283 29.77 -11.82 -11.83
CA VAL A 283 29.78 -10.37 -11.60
C VAL A 283 29.50 -9.66 -12.92
N LEU A 284 28.37 -8.95 -13.01
CA LEU A 284 27.99 -8.16 -14.18
C LEU A 284 28.89 -6.92 -14.30
N ARG A 285 29.45 -6.71 -15.49
CA ARG A 285 30.20 -5.51 -15.88
C ARG A 285 29.52 -4.92 -17.09
N ALA A 286 29.05 -3.69 -16.96
CA ALA A 286 28.23 -3.04 -18.00
C ALA A 286 27.01 -3.89 -18.42
N GLY A 287 26.35 -4.54 -17.45
CA GLY A 287 25.17 -5.36 -17.70
C GLY A 287 25.45 -6.77 -18.25
N GLU A 288 26.70 -7.16 -18.46
CA GLU A 288 27.05 -8.47 -19.03
C GLU A 288 28.10 -9.20 -18.20
N THR A 289 28.08 -10.54 -18.23
CA THR A 289 29.14 -11.36 -17.64
C THR A 289 29.28 -12.70 -18.34
N LYS A 290 30.43 -13.34 -18.13
CA LYS A 290 30.70 -14.71 -18.57
C LYS A 290 30.97 -15.55 -17.34
N ILE A 291 30.35 -16.72 -17.27
CA ILE A 291 30.47 -17.63 -16.14
C ILE A 291 31.08 -18.92 -16.66
N GLU A 292 32.21 -19.29 -16.09
CA GLU A 292 32.88 -20.53 -16.43
C GLU A 292 32.44 -21.61 -15.45
N CYS A 293 31.85 -22.68 -15.96
CA CYS A 293 31.41 -23.83 -15.18
C CYS A 293 32.11 -25.10 -15.67
N GLN A 294 32.53 -25.97 -14.76
CA GLN A 294 33.21 -27.23 -15.10
C GLN A 294 32.76 -28.36 -14.17
N LEU A 295 32.85 -29.59 -14.66
CA LEU A 295 32.57 -30.77 -13.85
C LEU A 295 33.77 -31.09 -12.94
N THR A 296 33.58 -31.17 -11.62
CA THR A 296 34.67 -31.23 -10.63
C THR A 296 35.36 -32.58 -10.53
N GLU A 297 34.60 -33.66 -10.40
CA GLU A 297 35.13 -34.98 -10.03
C GLU A 297 34.77 -36.08 -11.04
N SER A 298 33.57 -36.01 -11.62
CA SER A 298 33.09 -36.97 -12.62
C SER A 298 33.77 -36.73 -13.97
N LYS A 299 34.76 -37.56 -14.29
CA LYS A 299 35.45 -37.52 -15.57
C LYS A 299 34.83 -38.53 -16.53
N ILE A 300 34.51 -38.10 -17.73
CA ILE A 300 33.90 -38.94 -18.76
C ILE A 300 35.01 -39.73 -19.45
N PRO A 301 34.93 -41.06 -19.59
CA PRO A 301 35.92 -41.81 -20.35
C PRO A 301 35.99 -41.35 -21.80
N GLY A 302 37.20 -41.10 -22.31
CA GLY A 302 37.40 -40.54 -23.65
C GLY A 302 37.13 -41.50 -24.81
N ASN A 303 36.56 -42.67 -24.53
CA ASN A 303 36.33 -43.76 -25.48
C ASN A 303 34.87 -44.23 -25.50
N VAL A 304 33.96 -43.49 -24.84
CA VAL A 304 32.53 -43.72 -24.99
C VAL A 304 32.02 -43.02 -26.25
N ALA A 305 30.80 -43.35 -26.68
CA ALA A 305 30.16 -42.62 -27.76
C ALA A 305 29.64 -41.27 -27.24
N ASN A 306 29.67 -40.24 -28.08
CA ASN A 306 29.07 -38.95 -27.78
C ASN A 306 27.61 -39.12 -27.38
N TYR A 307 27.13 -38.32 -26.44
CA TYR A 307 25.76 -38.43 -25.93
C TYR A 307 25.16 -37.08 -25.58
N MET A 308 23.83 -37.00 -25.65
CA MET A 308 23.09 -35.80 -25.22
C MET A 308 22.91 -35.82 -23.70
N SER A 309 23.17 -34.69 -23.05
CA SER A 309 22.89 -34.47 -21.63
C SER A 309 22.18 -33.14 -21.42
N SER A 310 21.46 -32.99 -20.31
CA SER A 310 20.73 -31.76 -19.99
C SER A 310 21.61 -30.81 -19.19
N LEU A 311 21.96 -29.64 -19.75
CA LEU A 311 22.55 -28.56 -18.99
C LEU A 311 21.42 -27.73 -18.38
N ARG A 312 21.37 -27.67 -17.05
CA ARG A 312 20.44 -26.85 -16.29
C ARG A 312 21.20 -25.75 -15.58
N VAL A 313 20.77 -24.49 -15.76
CA VAL A 313 21.38 -23.32 -15.12
C VAL A 313 20.27 -22.54 -14.42
N THR A 314 20.49 -22.23 -13.15
CA THR A 314 19.60 -21.41 -12.34
C THR A 314 20.36 -20.20 -11.84
N LEU A 315 19.89 -19.00 -12.21
CA LEU A 315 20.41 -17.73 -11.71
C LEU A 315 19.44 -17.19 -10.66
N LYS A 316 19.94 -16.86 -9.46
CA LYS A 316 19.17 -16.24 -8.38
C LYS A 316 19.75 -14.87 -8.05
N TYR A 317 18.91 -13.86 -7.97
CA TYR A 317 19.31 -12.48 -7.69
C TYR A 317 18.16 -11.68 -7.10
N PHE A 318 18.47 -10.56 -6.45
CA PHE A 318 17.51 -9.50 -6.24
C PHE A 318 17.55 -8.54 -7.43
N TYR A 319 16.39 -8.06 -7.84
CA TYR A 319 16.25 -7.12 -8.94
C TYR A 319 15.52 -5.88 -8.44
N THR A 320 16.02 -4.71 -8.79
CA THR A 320 15.39 -3.43 -8.43
C THR A 320 15.29 -2.52 -9.63
N GLU A 321 14.15 -1.86 -9.76
CA GLU A 321 13.87 -0.93 -10.84
C GLU A 321 13.11 0.27 -10.30
N VAL A 322 13.42 1.45 -10.85
CA VAL A 322 12.75 2.70 -10.48
C VAL A 322 11.91 3.16 -11.66
N PHE A 323 10.62 3.29 -11.43
CA PHE A 323 9.67 3.87 -12.37
C PHE A 323 9.38 5.29 -11.93
N SER A 324 9.34 6.27 -12.85
CA SER A 324 9.10 7.66 -12.47
C SER A 324 7.96 8.26 -13.27
N LYS A 325 7.16 9.10 -12.62
CA LYS A 325 6.14 9.96 -13.25
C LYS A 325 6.27 11.38 -12.70
N GLU A 326 6.44 12.32 -13.62
CA GLU A 326 6.43 13.75 -13.32
C GLU A 326 4.99 14.25 -13.15
N VAL A 327 4.80 15.16 -12.19
CA VAL A 327 3.56 15.83 -11.86
C VAL A 327 3.83 17.33 -11.75
N VAL A 328 3.00 18.15 -12.40
CA VAL A 328 3.10 19.61 -12.33
C VAL A 328 2.05 20.14 -11.36
N ILE A 329 2.49 20.78 -10.28
CA ILE A 329 1.64 21.49 -9.33
C ILE A 329 1.56 22.94 -9.78
N LYS A 330 0.35 23.42 -10.09
CA LYS A 330 0.07 24.79 -10.47
C LYS A 330 -0.41 25.58 -9.25
N GLN A 331 0.04 26.82 -9.14
CA GLN A 331 -0.55 27.76 -8.19
C GLN A 331 -2.04 27.90 -8.51
N ALA A 332 -2.89 27.91 -7.48
CA ALA A 332 -4.29 28.22 -7.70
C ALA A 332 -4.36 29.72 -8.01
N ASP A 333 -4.87 30.09 -9.19
CA ASP A 333 -5.13 31.50 -9.50
C ASP A 333 -5.93 32.10 -8.33
N ASP A 334 -5.48 33.21 -7.75
CA ASP A 334 -6.20 33.91 -6.66
C ASP A 334 -7.66 34.22 -7.07
N ASN A 335 -7.92 34.32 -8.37
CA ASN A 335 -9.26 34.48 -8.92
C ASN A 335 -10.14 33.22 -8.80
N LEU A 336 -9.56 32.01 -8.76
CA LEU A 336 -10.28 30.77 -8.46
C LEU A 336 -10.52 30.59 -6.95
N ILE A 337 -9.58 31.04 -6.10
CA ILE A 337 -9.80 31.10 -4.64
C ILE A 337 -10.89 32.11 -4.31
N SER A 338 -11.07 33.18 -5.10
CA SER A 338 -12.23 34.08 -4.96
C SER A 338 -13.59 33.43 -5.29
N MET A 339 -13.59 32.26 -5.97
CA MET A 339 -14.78 31.41 -6.13
C MET A 339 -14.99 30.44 -4.96
N ILE A 340 -13.95 30.15 -4.16
CA ILE A 340 -14.14 29.74 -2.76
C ILE A 340 -14.50 31.02 -1.99
N LYS A 341 -15.73 31.51 -2.21
CA LYS A 341 -16.31 32.56 -1.38
C LYS A 341 -15.99 32.23 0.08
N PRO A 342 -15.55 33.20 0.91
CA PRO A 342 -15.39 32.98 2.35
C PRO A 342 -16.61 32.23 2.83
N LEU A 343 -16.38 31.03 3.39
CA LEU A 343 -17.38 30.00 3.70
C LEU A 343 -18.76 30.62 3.77
N GLY A 344 -19.48 30.57 2.65
CA GLY A 344 -20.82 31.12 2.60
C GLY A 344 -21.67 30.46 3.69
N PRO A 345 -22.82 31.05 4.05
CA PRO A 345 -23.69 30.60 5.16
C PRO A 345 -24.09 29.12 5.17
N SER A 346 -23.74 28.35 4.14
CA SER A 346 -23.99 26.91 3.96
C SER A 346 -22.98 25.95 4.61
N TYR A 347 -21.89 26.41 5.25
CA TYR A 347 -20.87 25.51 5.84
C TYR A 347 -20.78 25.51 7.37
N CYS A 348 -21.61 26.28 8.07
CA CYS A 348 -21.70 26.07 9.52
C CYS A 348 -22.37 24.72 9.80
N ALA A 349 -21.86 23.98 10.80
CA ALA A 349 -22.55 22.80 11.31
C ALA A 349 -24.01 23.15 11.61
N ALA A 350 -24.94 22.19 11.52
CA ALA A 350 -26.38 22.46 11.58
C ALA A 350 -26.85 23.24 12.83
N TRP A 351 -26.06 23.26 13.92
CA TRP A 351 -26.30 23.99 15.16
C TRP A 351 -25.52 25.32 15.29
N LYS A 352 -24.82 25.76 14.25
CA LYS A 352 -24.09 27.04 14.21
C LYS A 352 -24.64 27.92 13.09
N THR A 353 -24.73 29.22 13.35
CA THR A 353 -25.12 30.23 12.36
C THR A 353 -23.89 31.06 12.02
N TYR A 354 -23.71 31.34 10.73
CA TYR A 354 -22.66 32.25 10.29
C TYR A 354 -23.04 33.67 10.69
N ASP A 355 -22.29 34.24 11.63
CA ASP A 355 -22.48 35.61 12.05
C ASP A 355 -21.80 36.56 11.07
N GLN A 356 -22.63 37.38 10.43
CA GLN A 356 -22.20 38.36 9.43
C GLN A 356 -21.29 39.44 10.03
N GLU A 357 -21.45 39.77 11.31
CA GLU A 357 -20.65 40.81 11.98
C GLU A 357 -19.26 40.30 12.33
N THR A 358 -19.16 39.09 12.91
CA THR A 358 -17.88 38.50 13.34
C THR A 358 -17.19 37.69 12.25
N LYS A 359 -17.89 37.37 11.16
CA LYS A 359 -17.43 36.48 10.08
C LYS A 359 -17.02 35.07 10.57
N THR A 360 -17.66 34.59 11.63
CA THR A 360 -17.40 33.26 12.21
C THR A 360 -18.69 32.45 12.38
N CYS A 361 -18.59 31.12 12.41
CA CYS A 361 -19.72 30.26 12.79
C CYS A 361 -19.85 30.25 14.32
N VAL A 362 -20.86 30.94 14.84
CA VAL A 362 -21.22 30.97 16.27
C VAL A 362 -22.40 30.03 16.52
N ASP A 363 -22.56 29.57 17.76
CA ASP A 363 -23.68 28.71 18.11
C ASP A 363 -25.02 29.40 17.80
N ASN A 364 -25.99 28.65 17.27
CA ASN A 364 -27.30 29.19 16.91
C ASN A 364 -27.93 29.97 18.07
N CYS A 365 -27.91 29.43 19.29
CA CYS A 365 -28.59 30.11 20.40
C CYS A 365 -27.81 31.38 20.82
N GLU A 366 -26.47 31.41 20.72
CA GLU A 366 -25.69 32.64 20.96
C GLU A 366 -25.97 33.71 19.88
N TYR A 367 -25.99 33.28 18.61
CA TYR A 367 -26.27 34.16 17.48
C TYR A 367 -27.65 34.81 17.60
N TYR A 368 -28.69 34.00 17.83
CA TYR A 368 -30.06 34.50 17.95
C TYR A 368 -30.28 35.30 19.24
N GLY A 369 -29.58 34.96 20.34
CA GLY A 369 -29.59 35.73 21.59
C GLY A 369 -29.04 37.15 21.43
N LYS A 370 -27.97 37.32 20.63
CA LYS A 370 -27.39 38.63 20.33
C LYS A 370 -28.19 39.43 19.30
N HIS A 371 -28.72 38.78 18.26
CA HIS A 371 -29.22 39.47 17.07
C HIS A 371 -30.75 39.58 16.98
N ASN A 372 -31.52 38.99 17.90
CA ASN A 372 -32.96 38.88 17.70
C ASN A 372 -33.82 38.94 18.98
N SER A 373 -34.04 40.15 19.51
CA SER A 373 -35.07 40.39 20.54
C SER A 373 -36.51 40.36 20.00
N THR A 374 -36.71 40.36 18.67
CA THR A 374 -38.03 40.50 18.02
C THR A 374 -38.54 39.25 17.28
N TYR A 375 -37.73 38.19 17.14
CA TYR A 375 -38.18 36.94 16.48
C TYR A 375 -39.09 36.08 17.37
N LEU A 376 -39.02 36.24 18.69
CA LEU A 376 -39.82 35.47 19.65
C LEU A 376 -41.34 35.74 19.53
N ASP A 377 -41.74 36.89 18.97
CA ASP A 377 -43.16 37.20 18.76
C ASP A 377 -43.77 36.55 17.51
N LYS A 378 -42.96 36.13 16.53
CA LYS A 378 -43.47 35.56 15.27
C LYS A 378 -43.56 34.04 15.24
N VAL A 379 -42.89 33.34 16.16
CA VAL A 379 -42.91 31.86 16.22
C VAL A 379 -44.15 31.33 16.96
N LYS A 380 -44.94 32.18 17.62
CA LYS A 380 -46.20 31.77 18.29
C LYS A 380 -47.38 31.44 17.37
N LYS A 381 -47.27 31.56 16.03
CA LYS A 381 -48.38 31.26 15.10
C LYS A 381 -47.90 30.66 13.78
N LEU A 382 -47.45 29.41 13.80
CA LEU A 382 -47.45 28.57 12.61
C LEU A 382 -48.07 27.21 12.97
N ASP A 383 -49.38 27.11 12.74
CA ASP A 383 -50.09 25.83 12.64
C ASP A 383 -49.61 25.14 11.36
N LEU A 384 -48.63 24.25 11.48
CA LEU A 384 -48.27 23.33 10.41
C LEU A 384 -48.88 21.94 10.69
N PRO A 385 -49.45 21.28 9.67
CA PRO A 385 -50.08 19.99 9.83
C PRO A 385 -49.05 18.91 10.17
N TYR A 386 -49.40 18.18 11.23
CA TYR A 386 -48.75 17.02 11.83
C TYR A 386 -48.38 15.97 10.76
N ASN A 387 -47.11 15.88 10.33
CA ASN A 387 -46.44 14.65 9.85
C ASN A 387 -45.00 14.80 9.29
N GLN A 388 -44.22 15.82 9.67
CA GLN A 388 -42.75 15.79 9.49
C GLN A 388 -42.04 16.43 10.69
N GLN A 389 -41.78 15.64 11.73
CA GLN A 389 -40.87 16.05 12.80
C GLN A 389 -39.44 15.70 12.40
N TRP A 390 -38.69 16.69 11.94
CA TRP A 390 -37.24 16.73 12.17
C TRP A 390 -37.04 17.41 13.53
N SER A 391 -36.74 16.63 14.56
CA SER A 391 -36.34 17.14 15.87
C SER A 391 -34.93 17.71 15.77
N GLY A 392 -34.78 19.03 15.66
CA GLY A 392 -33.44 19.63 15.63
C GLY A 392 -33.34 21.15 15.76
N LEU A 393 -34.43 21.92 15.71
CA LEU A 393 -34.37 23.38 15.77
C LEU A 393 -35.49 23.95 16.62
N SER A 394 -35.26 24.02 17.93
CA SER A 394 -36.08 24.86 18.82
C SER A 394 -35.24 25.32 20.02
N CYS A 395 -34.56 26.46 19.91
CA CYS A 395 -34.18 27.23 21.10
C CYS A 395 -35.49 27.86 21.63
N ILE A 396 -36.21 27.16 22.51
CA ILE A 396 -37.36 27.75 23.22
C ILE A 396 -36.80 28.41 24.48
N TYR A 397 -36.62 29.73 24.44
CA TYR A 397 -36.52 30.51 25.66
C TYR A 397 -37.93 30.67 26.22
N SER A 398 -38.32 29.84 27.18
CA SER A 398 -39.37 30.24 28.10
C SER A 398 -38.78 31.30 29.02
N THR A 399 -39.53 32.39 29.22
CA THR A 399 -39.17 33.47 30.13
C THR A 399 -38.72 32.95 31.51
N PRO A 400 -37.75 33.62 32.17
CA PRO A 400 -36.63 32.95 32.82
C PRO A 400 -36.87 32.43 34.25
N ASP A 401 -38.00 32.74 34.89
CA ASP A 401 -38.13 32.56 36.33
C ASP A 401 -38.67 31.18 36.76
N SER A 402 -39.21 30.38 35.84
CA SER A 402 -39.95 29.14 36.20
C SER A 402 -39.17 27.84 36.03
N CYS A 403 -37.98 27.82 35.42
CA CYS A 403 -37.15 26.61 35.29
C CYS A 403 -35.86 26.66 36.16
N HIS A 404 -35.75 27.61 37.10
CA HIS A 404 -34.67 27.69 38.12
C HIS A 404 -35.29 27.54 39.52
N ASP A 405 -34.62 26.83 40.43
CA ASP A 405 -34.99 26.88 41.86
C ASP A 405 -34.54 28.19 42.52
N ALA A 406 -34.83 28.30 43.82
CA ALA A 406 -34.49 29.47 44.63
C ALA A 406 -32.97 29.75 44.69
N ASP A 407 -32.12 28.79 44.33
CA ASP A 407 -30.66 28.91 44.31
C ASP A 407 -30.11 29.15 42.88
N GLY A 408 -30.99 29.27 41.88
CA GLY A 408 -30.62 29.54 40.49
C GLY A 408 -30.19 28.30 39.69
N LEU A 409 -30.37 27.09 40.23
CA LEU A 409 -30.07 25.83 39.55
C LEU A 409 -31.29 25.32 38.78
N CYS A 410 -31.06 24.74 37.60
CA CYS A 410 -32.15 24.22 36.77
C CYS A 410 -32.79 23.00 37.42
N THR A 411 -34.11 23.03 37.66
CA THR A 411 -34.83 21.89 38.25
C THR A 411 -35.87 21.29 37.31
N THR A 412 -36.01 19.97 37.33
CA THR A 412 -36.98 19.23 36.50
C THR A 412 -38.26 18.88 37.25
N ASN A 413 -38.70 19.71 38.21
CA ASN A 413 -39.82 19.35 39.08
C ASN A 413 -41.19 19.75 38.50
N SER A 414 -41.86 18.72 37.99
CA SER A 414 -43.31 18.46 38.00
C SER A 414 -44.26 19.66 38.07
N SER A 415 -44.45 20.37 36.97
CA SER A 415 -45.79 20.66 36.44
C SER A 415 -45.67 21.35 35.07
N ASP A 416 -45.82 20.53 34.03
CA ASP A 416 -46.34 20.84 32.69
C ASP A 416 -45.75 21.97 31.82
N LEU A 417 -44.66 22.67 32.20
CA LEU A 417 -44.19 23.83 31.40
C LEU A 417 -42.77 23.77 30.82
N CYS A 418 -41.86 22.91 31.28
CA CYS A 418 -40.57 22.70 30.59
C CYS A 418 -40.67 21.37 29.79
N MET A 419 -40.98 21.44 28.48
CA MET A 419 -41.14 20.23 27.62
C MET A 419 -39.83 19.43 27.58
N ARG A 420 -39.92 18.09 27.73
CA ARG A 420 -38.80 17.16 27.53
C ARG A 420 -38.09 17.49 26.21
N GLY A 421 -36.86 17.98 26.30
CA GLY A 421 -36.04 18.39 25.14
C GLY A 421 -35.66 19.88 25.08
N THR A 422 -36.11 20.71 26.03
CA THR A 422 -35.64 22.10 26.15
C THR A 422 -34.51 22.20 27.16
N TYR A 423 -33.27 22.36 26.67
CA TYR A 423 -32.09 22.58 27.49
C TYR A 423 -31.97 24.09 27.79
N CYS A 424 -32.21 24.49 29.03
CA CYS A 424 -31.84 25.81 29.52
C CYS A 424 -30.34 25.79 29.83
N GLY A 425 -29.52 26.38 28.96
CA GLY A 425 -28.06 26.43 29.16
C GLY A 425 -27.38 25.06 29.06
N TRP A 426 -26.05 25.07 29.02
CA TRP A 426 -25.25 23.85 29.10
C TRP A 426 -25.64 23.10 30.37
N PRO A 427 -26.10 21.83 30.30
CA PRO A 427 -26.17 21.04 31.50
C PRO A 427 -24.73 20.83 31.97
N GLU A 428 -24.41 21.30 33.17
CA GLU A 428 -23.45 20.57 33.99
C GLU A 428 -23.88 19.11 33.94
N CYS A 429 -22.90 18.25 33.67
CA CYS A 429 -23.09 16.82 33.44
C CYS A 429 -24.32 16.24 34.13
N LEU A 430 -25.30 15.78 33.33
CA LEU A 430 -26.56 15.28 33.85
C LEU A 430 -26.27 14.16 34.87
N GLN A 431 -26.72 14.32 36.12
CA GLN A 431 -26.62 13.33 37.21
C GLN A 431 -27.38 12.01 36.95
N GLY A 432 -27.72 11.69 35.71
CA GLY A 432 -28.48 10.51 35.33
C GLY A 432 -28.09 9.94 33.97
N ASP A 433 -26.95 10.35 33.40
CA ASP A 433 -26.40 9.59 32.30
C ASP A 433 -25.98 8.21 32.80
N ASN A 434 -26.36 7.15 32.09
CA ASN A 434 -26.06 5.78 32.46
C ASN A 434 -24.62 5.42 32.06
N ASN A 435 -23.69 6.38 32.23
CA ASN A 435 -22.30 6.31 31.79
C ASN A 435 -21.75 4.95 32.16
N ARG A 436 -21.42 4.19 31.12
CA ARG A 436 -20.53 3.06 31.33
C ARG A 436 -19.21 3.68 31.79
N LYS A 437 -18.60 3.11 32.82
CA LYS A 437 -17.27 3.56 33.25
C LYS A 437 -16.37 3.64 32.01
N PRO A 438 -15.58 4.71 31.84
CA PRO A 438 -14.69 4.83 30.69
C PRO A 438 -13.84 3.57 30.62
N PHE A 439 -13.75 2.99 29.44
CA PHE A 439 -12.95 1.79 29.21
C PHE A 439 -11.78 2.13 28.30
N VAL A 440 -10.72 1.35 28.43
CA VAL A 440 -9.47 1.61 27.73
C VAL A 440 -9.30 0.60 26.60
N SER A 441 -9.02 1.07 25.39
CA SER A 441 -8.55 0.21 24.29
C SER A 441 -7.05 0.36 24.10
N LYS A 442 -6.35 -0.78 24.01
CA LYS A 442 -4.88 -0.87 23.92
C LYS A 442 -4.42 -0.97 22.47
N HIS A 443 -3.44 -0.14 22.10
CA HIS A 443 -2.71 -0.23 20.84
C HIS A 443 -1.19 -0.25 21.12
N THR A 444 -0.54 -1.39 20.89
CA THR A 444 0.92 -1.49 20.98
C THR A 444 1.53 -1.17 19.62
N ILE A 445 2.37 -0.14 19.55
CA ILE A 445 3.17 0.16 18.37
C ILE A 445 4.58 -0.39 18.61
N LEU A 446 4.98 -1.40 17.83
CA LEU A 446 6.33 -1.96 17.91
C LEU A 446 7.33 -0.96 17.31
N GLY A 447 8.18 -0.38 18.16
CA GLY A 447 9.25 0.52 17.75
C GLY A 447 10.38 -0.22 17.00
N THR A 448 11.08 0.50 16.13
CA THR A 448 12.37 0.05 15.56
C THR A 448 13.52 0.48 16.48
N LYS A 449 14.74 -0.06 16.32
CA LYS A 449 15.92 0.28 17.15
C LYS A 449 16.25 1.77 17.29
N LEU A 450 15.63 2.64 16.48
CA LEU A 450 15.88 4.09 16.46
C LEU A 450 14.75 4.92 17.12
N ASN A 451 13.59 4.32 17.41
CA ASN A 451 12.46 5.00 18.02
C ASN A 451 12.10 4.32 19.36
N PRO A 452 11.85 5.07 20.45
CA PRO A 452 11.37 4.48 21.70
C PRO A 452 10.07 3.69 21.45
N ILE A 453 9.89 2.58 22.16
CA ILE A 453 8.64 1.83 22.09
C ILE A 453 7.55 2.74 22.69
N GLN A 454 6.50 3.01 21.94
CA GLN A 454 5.40 3.87 22.40
C GLN A 454 4.19 3.02 22.77
N PHE A 455 3.64 3.28 23.95
CA PHE A 455 2.39 2.68 24.39
C PHE A 455 1.26 3.69 24.22
N THR A 456 0.24 3.30 23.46
CA THR A 456 -0.94 4.12 23.21
C THR A 456 -2.17 3.49 23.83
N TRP A 457 -2.96 4.31 24.52
CA TRP A 457 -4.30 3.94 24.94
C TRP A 457 -5.30 5.04 24.65
N VAL A 458 -6.56 4.64 24.43
CA VAL A 458 -7.66 5.56 24.12
C VAL A 458 -8.72 5.43 25.20
N CYS A 459 -9.20 6.55 25.70
CA CYS A 459 -10.41 6.59 26.51
C CYS A 459 -11.61 6.68 25.57
N ASN A 460 -12.52 5.71 25.66
CA ASN A 460 -13.76 5.68 24.88
C ASN A 460 -14.95 5.72 25.83
N ASP A 461 -15.92 6.58 25.54
CA ASP A 461 -17.29 6.48 26.04
C ASP A 461 -18.24 6.33 24.85
N PHE A 462 -19.01 5.24 24.83
CA PHE A 462 -19.65 4.74 23.60
C PHE A 462 -20.86 5.59 23.16
N ASP A 463 -21.48 6.27 24.12
CA ASP A 463 -22.53 7.29 23.99
C ASP A 463 -21.98 8.62 23.43
N ASP A 464 -20.70 8.91 23.67
CA ASP A 464 -20.06 10.18 23.28
C ASP A 464 -19.42 10.20 21.89
N LYS A 465 -19.51 9.08 21.14
CA LYS A 465 -18.88 8.89 19.83
C LYS A 465 -19.15 10.02 18.81
N TYR A 466 -20.25 10.75 18.95
CA TYR A 466 -20.64 11.81 18.00
C TYR A 466 -20.45 13.23 18.53
N TYR A 467 -20.15 13.41 19.83
CA TYR A 467 -20.16 14.73 20.48
C TYR A 467 -19.10 14.86 21.58
N VAL A 468 -17.84 14.52 21.26
CA VAL A 468 -16.68 14.48 22.18
C VAL A 468 -16.44 15.81 22.94
N GLU A 469 -16.91 16.93 22.40
CA GLU A 469 -16.82 18.24 23.08
C GLU A 469 -17.95 18.51 24.08
N LYS A 470 -19.09 17.83 23.95
CA LYS A 470 -20.37 18.24 24.58
C LYS A 470 -20.91 17.30 25.67
N LEU A 471 -20.25 16.18 25.96
CA LEU A 471 -20.73 15.21 26.94
C LEU A 471 -19.63 14.81 27.94
N CYS A 472 -20.06 14.12 28.99
CA CYS A 472 -19.34 13.90 30.25
C CYS A 472 -18.20 12.90 30.20
N GLY A 473 -17.76 12.52 28.99
CA GLY A 473 -16.75 11.53 28.75
C GLY A 473 -15.34 11.91 29.24
N CYS A 474 -14.36 11.37 28.54
CA CYS A 474 -12.97 11.30 28.97
C CYS A 474 -12.35 12.66 29.35
N GLU A 475 -11.63 12.68 30.46
CA GLU A 475 -10.76 13.81 30.81
C GLU A 475 -9.65 13.98 29.76
N GLU A 476 -9.19 15.22 29.62
CA GLU A 476 -8.02 15.55 28.79
C GLU A 476 -6.75 14.83 29.29
N TYR A 477 -6.75 14.28 30.50
CA TYR A 477 -5.60 13.60 31.10
C TYR A 477 -5.83 12.09 31.28
N GLY A 478 -4.84 11.32 30.86
CA GLY A 478 -4.69 9.91 31.17
C GLY A 478 -3.71 9.73 32.33
N TYR A 479 -3.79 8.59 33.01
CA TYR A 479 -3.01 8.30 34.20
C TYR A 479 -2.16 7.06 33.96
N TYR A 480 -0.87 7.11 34.28
CA TYR A 480 0.04 5.99 34.10
C TYR A 480 1.10 5.89 35.21
N GLN A 481 1.59 4.68 35.45
CA GLN A 481 2.70 4.42 36.36
C GLN A 481 3.44 3.15 35.94
N PHE A 482 4.77 3.22 35.87
CA PHE A 482 5.61 2.03 35.73
C PHE A 482 5.84 1.42 37.12
N VAL A 483 5.58 0.12 37.24
CA VAL A 483 5.72 -0.64 38.50
C VAL A 483 6.52 -1.91 38.26
N ASP A 484 7.00 -2.53 39.34
CA ASP A 484 7.60 -3.87 39.26
C ASP A 484 6.58 -4.88 38.71
N SER A 485 7.03 -5.83 37.88
CA SER A 485 6.19 -6.86 37.25
C SER A 485 5.27 -7.65 38.20
N LYS A 486 5.62 -7.75 39.50
CA LYS A 486 4.81 -8.43 40.52
C LYS A 486 3.71 -7.56 41.13
N THR A 487 3.74 -6.25 40.87
CA THR A 487 2.77 -5.30 41.43
C THR A 487 1.41 -5.46 40.75
N ASN A 488 0.35 -5.56 41.56
CA ASN A 488 -1.02 -5.59 41.05
C ASN A 488 -1.49 -4.17 40.73
N CYS A 489 -1.69 -3.83 39.45
CA CYS A 489 -2.18 -2.52 39.04
C CYS A 489 -3.53 -2.15 39.69
N GLY A 490 -4.39 -3.14 39.99
CA GLY A 490 -5.69 -2.90 40.60
C GLY A 490 -5.66 -2.35 42.03
N SER A 491 -4.50 -2.34 42.70
CA SER A 491 -4.34 -1.71 44.02
C SER A 491 -3.75 -0.30 43.97
N LEU A 492 -3.43 0.23 42.78
CA LEU A 492 -2.91 1.59 42.65
C LEU A 492 -4.03 2.62 42.79
N ASP A 493 -3.74 3.68 43.52
CA ASP A 493 -4.60 4.85 43.59
C ASP A 493 -4.29 5.76 42.39
N ILE A 494 -5.29 5.93 41.53
CA ILE A 494 -5.19 6.72 40.29
C ILE A 494 -4.74 8.15 40.55
N ASP A 495 -5.07 8.73 41.71
CA ASP A 495 -4.70 10.10 42.07
C ASP A 495 -3.21 10.24 42.41
N ASN A 496 -2.50 9.13 42.64
CA ASN A 496 -1.06 9.08 42.84
C ASN A 496 -0.25 8.70 41.58
N MET A 497 -0.93 8.43 40.45
CA MET A 497 -0.29 8.09 39.18
C MET A 497 0.18 9.35 38.42
N SER A 498 1.14 9.18 37.51
CA SER A 498 1.58 10.28 36.63
C SER A 498 0.50 10.62 35.62
N LYS A 499 0.32 11.92 35.33
CA LYS A 499 -0.66 12.40 34.36
C LYS A 499 0.00 12.63 33.00
N ILE A 500 -0.71 12.29 31.93
CA ILE A 500 -0.34 12.62 30.56
C ILE A 500 -1.50 13.28 29.84
N LYS A 501 -1.20 14.34 29.09
CA LYS A 501 -2.21 15.04 28.31
C LYS A 501 -2.52 14.26 27.03
N GLY A 502 -3.79 13.94 26.81
CA GLY A 502 -4.25 13.25 25.61
C GLY A 502 -4.43 14.20 24.44
N VAL A 503 -4.38 13.64 23.23
CA VAL A 503 -4.75 14.32 21.99
C VAL A 503 -6.16 13.91 21.62
N LEU A 504 -7.01 14.88 21.28
CA LEU A 504 -8.38 14.61 20.84
C LEU A 504 -8.33 13.84 19.51
N ALA A 505 -8.90 12.63 19.52
CA ALA A 505 -9.07 11.76 18.38
C ALA A 505 -10.57 11.50 18.13
N ASN A 506 -10.91 10.86 17.00
CA ASN A 506 -12.30 10.68 16.58
C ASN A 506 -13.18 9.87 17.55
N GLU A 507 -12.59 9.05 18.43
CA GLU A 507 -13.32 8.21 19.39
C GLU A 507 -13.14 8.64 20.85
N GLY A 508 -12.35 9.70 21.12
CA GLY A 508 -12.05 10.18 22.46
C GLY A 508 -10.65 10.76 22.57
N PHE A 509 -10.07 10.75 23.78
CA PHE A 509 -8.68 11.17 23.98
C PHE A 509 -7.72 10.00 23.84
N GLN A 510 -6.66 10.20 23.04
CA GLN A 510 -5.56 9.26 22.86
C GLN A 510 -4.34 9.71 23.67
N TYR A 511 -3.77 8.81 24.45
CA TYR A 511 -2.62 9.07 25.31
C TYR A 511 -1.45 8.20 24.86
N VAL A 512 -0.27 8.82 24.71
CA VAL A 512 0.94 8.16 24.18
C VAL A 512 2.07 8.33 25.18
N VAL A 513 2.56 7.23 25.77
CA VAL A 513 3.70 7.25 26.69
C VAL A 513 4.90 6.50 26.09
N ASP A 514 6.08 7.10 26.20
CA ASP A 514 7.33 6.43 25.85
C ASP A 514 7.68 5.39 26.92
N ILE A 515 7.93 4.16 26.48
CA ILE A 515 8.35 3.08 27.35
C ILE A 515 9.87 3.17 27.58
N PRO A 516 10.33 3.26 28.85
CA PRO A 516 11.75 3.21 29.16
C PRO A 516 12.33 1.84 28.79
N ALA A 517 13.55 1.80 28.28
CA ALA A 517 14.21 0.59 27.76
C ALA A 517 14.52 -0.50 28.81
N ASN A 518 13.95 -0.43 30.01
CA ASN A 518 14.25 -1.32 31.12
C ASN A 518 13.17 -2.40 31.24
N ASN A 519 13.52 -3.64 30.89
CA ASN A 519 12.59 -4.73 30.59
C ASN A 519 11.93 -5.43 31.80
N GLU A 520 12.05 -4.90 33.03
CA GLU A 520 11.49 -5.55 34.24
C GLU A 520 10.24 -4.85 34.80
N GLN A 521 9.79 -3.78 34.13
CA GLN A 521 8.65 -2.99 34.57
C GLN A 521 7.37 -3.37 33.82
N LYS A 522 6.24 -3.18 34.49
CA LYS A 522 4.90 -3.26 33.93
C LYS A 522 4.30 -1.86 33.88
N LEU A 523 3.57 -1.53 32.81
CA LEU A 523 2.83 -0.28 32.73
C LEU A 523 1.43 -0.48 33.31
N CYS A 524 1.09 0.27 34.36
CA CYS A 524 -0.28 0.42 34.82
C CYS A 524 -0.86 1.72 34.25
N TYR A 525 -2.07 1.70 33.71
CA TYR A 525 -2.71 2.87 33.12
C TYR A 525 -4.22 2.92 33.42
N ALA A 526 -4.77 4.13 33.45
CA ALA A 526 -6.18 4.39 33.72
C ALA A 526 -6.60 5.75 33.13
N VAL A 527 -7.91 5.99 33.11
CA VAL A 527 -8.51 7.24 32.64
C VAL A 527 -9.64 7.63 33.59
N LYS A 528 -9.91 8.93 33.70
CA LYS A 528 -11.09 9.47 34.39
C LYS A 528 -12.03 10.10 33.37
N ASP A 529 -13.31 10.11 33.66
CA ASP A 529 -14.27 10.96 32.99
C ASP A 529 -14.33 12.34 33.68
N ARG A 530 -14.97 13.32 33.04
CA ARG A 530 -15.08 14.70 33.57
C ARG A 530 -15.91 14.79 34.86
N LEU A 531 -16.60 13.72 35.25
CA LEU A 531 -17.32 13.57 36.51
C LEU A 531 -16.46 12.95 37.62
N GLY A 532 -15.21 12.62 37.32
CA GLY A 532 -14.27 12.00 38.25
C GLY A 532 -14.44 10.48 38.39
N ALA A 533 -15.33 9.85 37.63
CA ALA A 533 -15.43 8.39 37.60
C ALA A 533 -14.22 7.80 36.89
N SER A 534 -13.53 6.88 37.57
CA SER A 534 -12.31 6.27 37.06
C SER A 534 -12.59 4.94 36.38
N SER A 535 -11.83 4.66 35.30
CA SER A 535 -11.71 3.31 34.74
C SER A 535 -11.08 2.38 35.79
N LYS A 536 -11.17 1.06 35.57
CA LYS A 536 -10.27 0.15 36.28
C LYS A 536 -8.83 0.44 35.84
N VAL A 537 -7.89 0.36 36.76
CA VAL A 537 -6.47 0.43 36.41
C VAL A 537 -6.10 -0.87 35.69
N GLU A 538 -5.77 -0.74 34.42
CA GLU A 538 -5.35 -1.84 33.56
C GLU A 538 -3.84 -1.95 33.53
N SER A 539 -3.35 -3.01 32.88
CA SER A 539 -1.93 -3.33 32.89
C SER A 539 -1.46 -3.83 31.53
N ALA A 540 -0.31 -3.35 31.09
CA ALA A 540 0.39 -3.85 29.91
C ALA A 540 1.77 -4.37 30.33
N ASP A 541 2.05 -5.63 29.96
CA ASP A 541 3.40 -6.17 30.00
C ASP A 541 4.20 -5.49 28.89
N ILE A 542 5.37 -4.97 29.26
CA ILE A 542 6.31 -4.21 28.41
C ILE A 542 7.32 -5.17 27.78
#